data_AF-A0AAW6SYR8-F1
#
_entry.id   AF-A0AAW6SYR8-F1
#
_cell.length_a   1.000
_cell.length_b   1.000
_cell.length_c   1.000
_cell.angle_alpha   90.00
_cell.angle_beta   90.00
_cell.angle_gamma   90.00
#
_symmetry.space_group_name_H-M   'P 1'
#
loop_
_entity.id
_entity.type
_entity.pdbx_description
1 polymer ?
#
loop_
_entity_poly.entity_id
_entity_poly.type
_entity_poly.pdbx_seq_one_letter_code
_entity_poly.pdbx_strand_id
1 'polypeptide(L)' 'MVARIVAIADAFDAMSSKRVYRDQLDSEYILDEIRKNKGKQFDSQMVDIFLKLFGSSDGEEQLKKNT' A
#
# COMPACT_ATOMS: atom_id res chain seq x y z
N MET A 1 -15.35 -4.89 -12.45
CA MET A 1 -14.96 -3.96 -11.35
C MET A 1 -14.20 -4.68 -10.23
N VAL A 2 -14.70 -5.81 -9.70
CA VAL A 2 -14.07 -6.59 -8.60
C VAL A 2 -12.62 -7.03 -8.90
N ALA A 3 -12.33 -7.49 -10.12
CA ALA A 3 -11.00 -7.99 -10.49
C ALA A 3 -9.83 -6.99 -10.29
N ARG A 4 -10.10 -5.68 -10.38
CA ARG A 4 -9.07 -4.64 -10.19
C ARG A 4 -8.67 -4.47 -8.72
N ILE A 5 -9.64 -4.64 -7.81
CA ILE A 5 -9.41 -4.58 -6.37
C ILE A 5 -8.68 -5.85 -5.92
N VAL A 6 -9.15 -7.01 -6.40
CA VAL A 6 -8.56 -8.31 -6.08
C VAL A 6 -7.11 -8.37 -6.54
N ALA A 7 -6.78 -7.86 -7.73
CA ALA A 7 -5.39 -7.85 -8.22
C ALA A 7 -4.43 -7.04 -7.34
N ILE A 8 -4.87 -5.89 -6.82
CA ILE A 8 -4.03 -5.07 -5.92
C ILE A 8 -3.92 -5.75 -4.54
N ALA A 9 -5.02 -6.31 -4.03
CA ALA A 9 -5.03 -7.02 -2.76
C ALA A 9 -4.16 -8.28 -2.77
N ASP A 10 -4.23 -9.09 -3.83
CA ASP A 10 -3.43 -10.30 -4.01
C ASP A 10 -1.93 -9.97 -4.12
N ALA A 11 -1.59 -8.92 -4.90
CA ALA A 11 -0.21 -8.46 -5.00
C ALA A 11 0.33 -7.95 -3.64
N PHE A 12 -0.48 -7.17 -2.92
CA PHE A 12 -0.13 -6.68 -1.59
C PHE A 12 0.07 -7.84 -0.60
N ASP A 13 -0.86 -8.79 -0.55
CA ASP A 13 -0.81 -9.94 0.36
C ASP A 13 0.38 -10.87 0.07
N ALA A 14 0.67 -11.12 -1.22
CA ALA A 14 1.83 -11.91 -1.64
C ALA A 14 3.16 -11.24 -1.26
N MET A 15 3.23 -9.90 -1.30
CA MET A 15 4.42 -9.15 -0.88
C MET A 15 4.51 -9.01 0.64
N SER A 16 3.39 -8.90 1.34
CA SER A 16 3.28 -8.76 2.80
C SER A 16 3.58 -10.08 3.54
N SER A 17 3.08 -11.20 3.02
CA SER A 17 3.26 -12.54 3.62
C SER A 17 4.72 -13.00 3.68
N LYS A 18 5.60 -12.45 2.84
CA LYS A 18 7.03 -12.81 2.84
C LYS A 18 7.81 -12.23 4.02
N ARG A 19 7.27 -11.29 4.80
CA ARG A 19 8.02 -10.55 5.83
C ARG A 19 7.15 -10.25 7.04
N VAL A 20 6.91 -11.27 7.85
CA VAL A 20 6.42 -11.07 9.22
C VAL A 20 7.56 -10.43 10.03
N TYR A 21 7.32 -9.26 10.67
CA TYR A 21 8.20 -8.55 11.64
C TYR A 21 9.19 -7.46 11.16
N ARG A 22 8.82 -6.50 10.30
CA ARG A 22 9.62 -5.25 10.20
C ARG A 22 8.75 -4.00 10.01
N ASP A 23 8.40 -3.40 11.15
CA ASP A 23 7.23 -2.55 11.41
C ASP A 23 7.08 -1.20 10.70
N GLN A 24 7.88 -0.80 9.70
CA GLN A 24 7.62 0.51 9.02
C GLN A 24 8.28 0.63 7.63
N LEU A 25 9.41 -0.03 7.41
CA LEU A 25 10.16 0.07 6.14
C LEU A 25 9.60 -0.80 5.01
N ASP A 26 9.01 -1.96 5.34
CA ASP A 26 8.58 -2.92 4.30
C ASP A 26 7.25 -2.49 3.65
N SER A 27 6.34 -1.84 4.38
CA SER A 27 5.09 -1.33 3.81
C SER A 27 5.35 -0.22 2.78
N GLU A 28 6.30 0.67 3.06
CA GLU A 28 6.69 1.73 2.13
C GLU A 28 7.26 1.15 0.83
N TYR A 29 8.04 0.06 0.92
CA TYR A 29 8.53 -0.68 -0.24
C TYR A 29 7.39 -1.29 -1.07
N ILE A 30 6.41 -1.94 -0.43
CA ILE A 30 5.26 -2.52 -1.12
C ILE A 30 4.43 -1.43 -1.82
N LEU A 31 4.19 -0.31 -1.13
CA LEU A 31 3.45 0.83 -1.68
C LEU A 31 4.19 1.47 -2.86
N ASP A 32 5.52 1.56 -2.80
CA ASP A 32 6.35 2.04 -3.91
C ASP A 32 6.31 1.08 -5.12
N GLU A 33 6.34 -0.23 -4.88
CA GLU A 33 6.24 -1.22 -5.96
C GLU A 33 4.86 -1.19 -6.65
N ILE A 34 3.78 -1.03 -5.89
CA ILE A 34 2.43 -0.82 -6.43
C ILE A 34 2.38 0.50 -7.22
N ARG A 35 3.01 1.57 -6.71
CA ARG A 35 3.09 2.87 -7.38
C ARG A 35 3.85 2.78 -8.71
N LYS A 36 4.97 2.06 -8.78
CA LYS A 36 5.78 1.86 -10.01
C LYS A 36 4.99 1.15 -11.11
N ASN A 37 4.08 0.26 -10.73
CA ASN A 37 3.25 -0.53 -11.65
C ASN A 37 1.89 0.12 -11.97
N LYS A 38 1.65 1.34 -11.47
CA LYS A 38 0.47 2.17 -11.78
C LYS A 38 0.35 2.43 -13.28
N GLY A 39 -0.84 2.20 -13.83
CA GLY A 39 -1.15 2.42 -15.24
C GLY A 39 -0.57 1.36 -16.19
N LYS A 40 0.15 0.37 -15.67
CA LYS A 40 0.69 -0.78 -16.41
C LYS A 40 -0.03 -2.06 -16.03
N GLN A 41 0.23 -2.55 -14.82
CA GLN A 41 -0.36 -3.78 -14.27
C GLN A 41 -1.62 -3.46 -13.46
N PHE A 42 -1.59 -2.32 -12.77
CA PHE A 42 -2.70 -1.85 -11.95
C PHE A 42 -3.36 -0.64 -12.57
N ASP A 43 -4.66 -0.51 -12.33
CA ASP A 43 -5.36 0.68 -12.76
C ASP A 43 -4.93 1.91 -11.97
N SER A 44 -4.68 3.00 -12.69
CA SER A 44 -4.25 4.27 -12.09
C SER A 44 -5.20 4.81 -11.03
N GLN A 45 -6.51 4.78 -11.26
CA GLN A 45 -7.48 5.29 -10.29
C GLN A 45 -7.55 4.40 -9.04
N MET A 46 -7.44 3.08 -9.22
CA MET A 46 -7.47 2.14 -8.10
C MET A 46 -6.21 2.23 -7.24
N VAL A 47 -5.03 2.40 -7.86
CA VAL A 47 -3.78 2.64 -7.12
C VAL A 47 -3.85 3.95 -6.34
N ASP A 48 -4.40 5.02 -6.91
CA ASP A 48 -4.54 6.29 -6.20
C ASP A 48 -5.47 6.18 -4.99
N ILE A 49 -6.60 5.48 -5.12
CA ILE A 49 -7.51 5.20 -4.00
C ILE A 49 -6.81 4.34 -2.95
N PHE A 50 -6.11 3.29 -3.36
CA PHE A 50 -5.37 2.40 -2.47
C PHE A 50 -4.30 3.17 -1.68
N LEU A 51 -3.41 3.91 -2.36
CA LEU A 51 -2.38 4.72 -1.71
C LEU A 51 -2.97 5.79 -0.80
N LYS A 52 -4.11 6.39 -1.17
CA LYS A 52 -4.82 7.34 -0.31
C LYS A 52 -5.35 6.68 0.95
N LEU A 53 -5.85 5.44 0.89
CA LEU A 53 -6.29 4.70 2.08
C LEU A 53 -5.11 4.43 3.03
N PHE A 54 -3.95 4.04 2.49
CA PHE A 54 -2.74 3.80 3.30
C PHE A 54 -2.10 5.08 3.86
N GLY A 55 -2.08 6.17 3.08
CA GLY A 55 -1.58 7.48 3.53
C GLY A 55 -2.57 8.26 4.41
N SER A 56 -3.87 7.93 4.39
CA SER A 56 -4.87 8.51 5.31
C SER A 56 -4.94 7.75 6.64
N SER A 57 -4.22 6.63 6.77
CA SER A 57 -3.90 5.98 8.05
C SER A 57 -2.64 6.56 8.71
N ASP A 58 -2.19 7.75 8.30
CA ASP A 58 -1.50 8.70 9.17
C ASP A 58 -2.48 9.32 10.21
N GLY A 59 -3.31 8.47 10.82
CA GLY A 59 -4.24 8.83 11.88
C GLY A 59 -3.65 8.70 13.28
N GLU A 60 -2.57 7.94 13.48
CA GLU A 60 -2.07 7.70 14.86
C GLU A 60 -0.55 7.77 15.09
N GLU A 61 0.33 7.90 14.08
CA GLU A 61 1.78 7.92 14.36
C GLU A 61 2.50 9.27 14.20
N GLN A 62 1.86 10.31 13.65
CA GLN A 62 2.46 11.66 13.61
C GLN A 62 2.13 12.54 14.84
N LEU A 63 1.29 12.09 15.80
CA LEU A 63 1.01 12.84 17.04
C LEU A 63 1.97 12.53 18.22
N LYS A 64 2.94 11.60 18.07
CA LYS A 64 3.85 11.24 19.18
C LYS A 64 5.30 11.72 19.04
N LYS A 65 5.62 12.59 18.07
CA LYS A 65 6.97 13.19 17.96
C LYS A 65 7.06 14.66 18.37
N ASN A 66 6.02 15.26 18.95
CA ASN A 66 6.04 16.67 19.36
C ASN A 66 5.45 16.96 20.76
N THR A 67 5.53 16.02 21.70
CA THR A 67 5.39 16.28 23.14
C THR A 67 6.22 15.26 23.91
#